data_AF-A0A9E6BRE0-F1
#
_entry.id   AF-A0A9E6BRE0-F1
#
_cell.length_a   1.000
_cell.length_b   1.000
_cell.length_c   1.000
_cell.angle_alpha   90.00
_cell.angle_beta   90.00
_cell.angle_gamma   90.00
#
_symmetry.space_group_name_H-M   'P 1'
#
loop_
_entity.id
_entity.type
_entity.pdbx_description
1 polymer ?
#
loop_
_entity_poly.entity_id
_entity_poly.type
_entity_poly.pdbx_seq_one_letter_code
_entity_poly.pdbx_strand_id
1 'polypeptide(L)'
;MSAAIHSRAEGSEPTGDPKPYPNHRLYLQILRRMTPEERLRKAFELSDFARSLFLQGLRRRFPDASEEQIRRIYLDRLSRCHNRNY
;
A
#
# COMPACT_ATOMS: atom_id res chain seq x y z
N MET A 1 -38.32 18.51 11.70
CA MET A 1 -37.35 18.75 12.80
C MET A 1 -36.48 17.50 12.89
N SER A 2 -35.39 17.39 12.13
CA SER A 2 -34.03 17.86 12.45
C SER A 2 -33.48 17.29 13.76
N ALA A 3 -32.53 16.35 13.66
CA ALA A 3 -31.16 16.58 14.10
C ALA A 3 -30.24 15.47 13.58
N ALA A 4 -29.28 15.86 12.76
CA ALA A 4 -28.20 15.01 12.27
C ALA A 4 -27.25 14.65 13.42
N ILE A 5 -26.90 13.37 13.56
CA ILE A 5 -25.76 12.96 14.39
C ILE A 5 -24.56 12.80 13.47
N HIS A 6 -23.89 13.93 13.22
CA HIS A 6 -22.52 13.93 12.73
C HIS A 6 -21.62 13.51 13.90
N SER A 7 -21.29 12.21 13.99
CA SER A 7 -20.28 11.72 14.92
C SER A 7 -18.88 12.12 14.41
N ARG A 8 -18.49 13.33 14.79
CA ARG A 8 -17.15 13.94 14.85
C ARG A 8 -15.97 13.01 14.49
N ALA A 9 -15.36 13.31 13.35
CA ALA A 9 -13.97 12.98 13.06
C ALA A 9 -13.07 13.88 13.92
N GLU A 10 -12.72 13.43 15.13
CA GLU A 10 -11.72 14.11 15.97
C GLU A 10 -10.37 13.36 15.92
N GLY A 11 -9.36 14.06 15.38
CA GLY A 11 -7.95 13.82 15.72
C GLY A 11 -7.04 13.34 14.59
N SER A 12 -6.69 14.23 13.67
CA SER A 12 -5.36 14.23 13.06
C SER A 12 -4.66 15.52 13.49
N GLU A 13 -3.75 15.43 14.48
CA GLU A 13 -2.79 16.50 14.70
C GLU A 13 -1.94 16.69 13.42
N PRO A 14 -1.60 17.93 13.05
CA PRO A 14 -0.95 18.20 11.77
C PRO A 14 0.54 17.87 11.86
N THR A 15 0.91 16.62 11.63
CA THR A 15 2.30 16.22 11.43
C THR A 15 2.73 16.48 9.98
N GLY A 16 2.63 17.72 9.49
CA GLY A 16 3.18 18.16 8.19
C GLY A 16 2.77 17.37 6.93
N ASP A 17 1.88 16.38 7.05
CA ASP A 17 1.47 15.48 5.98
C ASP A 17 0.15 15.99 5.39
N PRO A 18 0.11 16.31 4.09
CA PRO A 18 -1.08 16.88 3.46
C PRO A 18 -2.25 15.89 3.35
N LYS A 19 -2.05 14.59 3.63
CA LYS A 19 -3.09 13.58 3.47
C LYS A 19 -3.81 13.27 4.80
N PRO A 20 -5.15 13.42 4.87
CA PRO A 20 -5.89 13.00 6.06
C PRO A 20 -5.93 11.47 6.19
N TYR A 21 -5.79 10.97 7.42
CA TYR A 21 -5.84 9.54 7.73
C TYR A 21 -6.99 9.19 8.68
N PRO A 22 -8.26 9.22 8.21
CA PRO A 22 -9.43 9.00 9.06
C PRO A 22 -9.43 7.63 9.74
N ASN A 23 -8.77 6.64 9.15
CA ASN A 23 -8.71 5.26 9.65
C ASN A 23 -7.38 4.92 10.36
N HIS A 24 -6.49 5.88 10.62
CA HIS A 24 -5.15 5.61 11.16
C HIS A 24 -5.19 4.84 12.48
N ARG A 25 -6.04 5.29 13.41
CA ARG A 25 -6.21 4.64 14.72
C ARG A 25 -6.67 3.19 14.58
N LEU A 26 -7.65 2.93 13.70
CA LEU A 26 -8.16 1.59 13.44
C LEU A 26 -7.10 0.70 12.80
N TYR A 27 -6.36 1.22 11.82
CA TYR A 27 -5.25 0.53 11.17
C TYR A 27 -4.20 0.05 12.17
N LEU A 28 -3.74 0.93 13.06
CA LEU A 28 -2.77 0.58 14.10
C LEU A 28 -3.32 -0.47 15.08
N GLN A 29 -4.60 -0.38 15.45
CA GLN A 29 -5.23 -1.39 16.32
C GLN A 29 -5.26 -2.77 15.67
N ILE A 30 -5.61 -2.85 14.38
CA ILE A 30 -5.59 -4.11 13.61
C ILE A 30 -4.19 -4.69 13.60
N LEU A 31 -3.18 -3.88 13.26
CA LEU A 31 -1.79 -4.34 13.23
C LEU A 31 -1.29 -4.83 14.59
N ARG A 32 -1.68 -4.19 15.70
CA ARG A 32 -1.25 -4.59 17.04
C ARG A 32 -1.88 -5.91 17.50
N ARG A 33 -3.07 -6.24 16.97
CA ARG A 33 -3.80 -7.47 17.32
C ARG A 33 -3.36 -8.68 16.51
N MET A 34 -2.72 -8.48 15.35
CA MET A 34 -2.22 -9.57 14.52
C MET A 34 -1.13 -10.36 15.24
N THR A 35 -1.27 -11.69 15.24
CA THR A 35 -0.20 -12.61 15.62
C THR A 35 0.96 -12.54 14.60
N PRO A 36 2.16 -13.06 14.93
CA PRO A 36 3.26 -13.13 13.98
C PRO A 36 2.90 -13.89 12.68
N GLU A 37 2.14 -14.98 12.80
CA GLU A 37 1.70 -15.78 11.64
C GLU A 37 0.74 -14.99 10.74
N GLU A 38 -0.25 -14.31 11.33
CA GLU A 38 -1.20 -13.49 10.58
C GLU A 38 -0.50 -12.33 9.87
N ARG A 39 0.47 -11.69 10.55
CA ARG A 39 1.28 -10.62 9.98
C ARG A 39 2.08 -11.13 8.79
N LEU A 40 2.72 -12.31 8.91
CA LEU A 40 3.48 -12.92 7.83
C LEU A 40 2.58 -13.27 6.65
N ARG A 41 1.41 -13.85 6.91
CA ARG A 41 0.42 -14.16 5.87
C ARG A 41 -0.02 -12.89 5.13
N LYS A 42 -0.28 -11.81 5.85
CA LYS A 42 -0.62 -10.51 5.23
C LYS A 42 0.54 -9.92 4.44
N ALA A 43 1.78 -10.10 4.87
CA ALA A 43 2.94 -9.67 4.09
C ALA A 43 3.02 -10.40 2.74
N PHE A 44 2.76 -11.72 2.70
CA PHE A 44 2.72 -12.47 1.44
C PHE A 44 1.56 -12.03 0.54
N GLU A 45 0.35 -11.94 1.08
CA GLU A 45 -0.84 -11.49 0.34
C GLU A 45 -0.62 -10.12 -0.31
N LEU A 46 -0.11 -9.15 0.47
CA LEU A 46 0.16 -7.80 -0.04
C LEU A 46 1.30 -7.78 -1.06
N SER A 47 2.31 -8.62 -0.89
CA SER A 47 3.43 -8.71 -1.84
C SER A 47 2.98 -9.23 -3.21
N ASP A 48 2.17 -10.29 -3.21
CA ASP A 48 1.62 -10.88 -4.44
C ASP A 48 0.67 -9.92 -5.15
N PHE A 49 -0.20 -9.24 -4.38
CA PHE A 49 -1.11 -8.24 -4.92
C PHE A 49 -0.35 -7.06 -5.54
N ALA A 50 0.63 -6.51 -4.83
CA ALA A 50 1.46 -5.41 -5.32
C ALA A 50 2.23 -5.79 -6.59
N ARG A 51 2.82 -6.99 -6.63
CA ARG A 51 3.50 -7.51 -7.83
C ARG A 51 2.55 -7.60 -9.02
N SER A 52 1.34 -8.08 -8.80
CA SER A 52 0.32 -8.23 -9.86
C SER A 52 -0.10 -6.88 -10.44
N LEU A 53 -0.38 -5.90 -9.57
CA LEU A 53 -0.69 -4.53 -9.99
C LEU A 53 0.47 -3.87 -10.73
N PHE A 54 1.70 -4.09 -10.27
CA PHE A 54 2.88 -3.54 -10.93
C PHE A 54 3.03 -4.09 -12.35
N LEU A 55 2.98 -5.41 -12.53
CA LEU A 55 3.09 -6.03 -13.85
C LEU A 55 1.95 -5.57 -14.77
N GLN A 56 0.71 -5.48 -14.27
CA GLN A 56 -0.41 -4.95 -15.03
C GLN A 56 -0.17 -3.50 -15.47
N GLY A 57 0.33 -2.65 -14.58
CA GLY A 57 0.68 -1.27 -14.88
C GLY A 57 1.80 -1.15 -15.93
N LEU A 58 2.79 -2.05 -15.90
CA LEU A 58 3.84 -2.12 -16.92
C LEU A 58 3.28 -2.48 -18.29
N ARG A 59 2.48 -3.55 -18.38
CA ARG A 59 1.84 -3.96 -19.64
C ARG A 59 0.96 -2.86 -20.23
N ARG A 60 0.19 -2.15 -19.38
CA ARG A 60 -0.61 -1.00 -19.82
C ARG A 60 0.23 0.16 -20.35
N ARG A 61 1.40 0.40 -19.76
CA ARG A 61 2.30 1.51 -20.14
C ARG A 61 3.17 1.20 -21.36
N PHE A 62 3.45 -0.07 -21.60
CA PHE A 62 4.28 -0.56 -22.70
C PHE A 62 3.53 -1.66 -23.47
N PRO A 63 2.49 -1.33 -24.23
CA PRO A 63 1.63 -2.31 -24.89
C PRO A 63 2.35 -3.16 -25.94
N ASP A 64 3.40 -2.63 -26.57
CA ASP A 64 4.16 -3.32 -27.62
C ASP A 64 5.38 -4.10 -27.10
N ALA A 65 5.61 -4.08 -25.78
CA ALA A 65 6.74 -4.77 -25.18
C ALA A 65 6.48 -6.27 -25.06
N SER A 66 7.48 -7.09 -25.39
CA SER A 66 7.44 -8.53 -25.11
C SER A 66 7.47 -8.81 -23.60
N GLU A 67 7.05 -9.99 -23.19
CA GLU A 67 7.09 -10.38 -21.77
C GLU A 67 8.52 -10.36 -21.19
N GLU A 68 9.54 -10.66 -22.00
CA GLU A 68 10.95 -10.55 -21.60
C GLU A 68 11.35 -9.09 -21.34
N GLN A 69 10.87 -8.16 -22.17
CA GLN A 69 11.10 -6.72 -22.00
C GLN A 69 10.38 -6.20 -20.75
N ILE A 70 9.12 -6.61 -20.54
CA ILE A 70 8.37 -6.30 -19.31
C ILE A 70 9.09 -6.83 -18.08
N ARG A 71 9.57 -8.08 -18.11
CA ARG A 71 10.34 -8.69 -17.01
C ARG A 71 11.62 -7.92 -16.74
N ARG A 72 12.35 -7.49 -17.77
CA ARG A 72 13.58 -6.69 -17.63
C ARG A 72 13.30 -5.35 -16.95
N ILE A 73 12.25 -4.64 -17.39
CA ILE A 73 11.82 -3.37 -16.80
C ILE A 73 11.39 -3.57 -15.33
N TYR A 74 10.66 -4.65 -15.04
CA TYR A 74 10.24 -5.00 -13.69
C TYR A 74 11.44 -5.19 -12.75
N LEU A 75 12.43 -5.98 -13.16
CA LEU A 75 13.64 -6.24 -12.36
C LEU A 75 14.48 -4.97 -12.17
N ASP A 76 14.67 -4.16 -13.22
CA ASP A 76 15.41 -2.89 -13.13
C ASP A 76 14.75 -1.95 -12.10
N ARG A 77 13.42 -1.83 -12.12
CA ARG A 77 12.71 -0.96 -11.17
C ARG A 77 12.73 -1.50 -9.75
N LEU A 78 12.56 -2.82 -9.57
CA LEU A 78 12.66 -3.44 -8.25
C LEU A 78 14.02 -3.18 -7.60
N SER A 79 15.10 -3.19 -8.39
CA SER A 79 16.45 -2.92 -7.88
C SER A 79 16.58 -1.55 -7.17
N ARG A 80 15.70 -0.61 -7.51
CA ARG A 80 15.65 0.75 -6.95
C ARG A 80 14.78 0.86 -5.69
N CYS A 81 13.95 -0.15 -5.41
CA CYS A 81 13.01 -0.13 -4.30
C CYS A 81 13.60 -0.58 -2.96
N HIS A 82 14.86 -0.99 -2.93
CA HIS A 82 15.52 -1.45 -1.70
C HIS A 82 15.89 -0.25 -0.84
N ASN A 83 15.36 -0.19 0.39
CA ASN A 83 15.80 0.79 1.37
C ASN A 83 17.24 0.46 1.78
N ARG A 84 18.22 1.28 1.36
CA ARG A 84 19.64 1.10 1.68
C ARG A 84 20.05 1.74 3.01
N ASN A 85 19.09 2.27 3.77
CA ASN A 85 19.33 2.82 5.09
C ASN A 85 19.38 1.66 6.10
N TYR A 86 20.57 1.07 6.26
CA TYR A 86 20.88 0.09 7.30
C TYR A 86 21.87 0.72 8.28
#